data_AF-A0A8S3K2N6-F1
#
_entry.id   AF-A0A8S3K2N6-F1
#
_cell.length_a   1.000
_cell.length_b   1.000
_cell.length_c   1.000
_cell.angle_alpha   90.00
_cell.angle_beta   90.00
_cell.angle_gamma   90.00
#
_symmetry.space_group_name_H-M   'P 1'
#
loop_
_entity.id
_entity.type
_entity.pdbx_description
1 polymer ?
#
loop_
_entity_poly.entity_id
_entity_poly.type
_entity_poly.pdbx_seq_one_letter_code
_entity_poly.pdbx_strand_id
1 'polypeptide(L)'
;MDCRRFANERGMIIRGPERLFDSRLSLIGGLYADKYKFLRPYAYRTFELFFNRQLNLENVDEITKLLYEASNKQIPFEKFAQDFQSYANNQGQQDYLNAQNEADQDQIFGVPTIIVRGEPFWGNDRISSVKKKLDSLKLSRDIQ
;
A
#
# COMPACT_ATOMS: atom_id res chain seq x y z
N MET A 1 -15.64 14.38 9.15
CA MET A 1 -14.25 14.24 8.71
C MET A 1 -14.20 14.19 7.20
N ASP A 2 -13.26 14.91 6.58
CA ASP A 2 -13.16 15.06 5.12
C ASP A 2 -12.99 13.75 4.35
N CYS A 3 -12.29 12.78 4.93
CA CYS A 3 -12.14 11.45 4.34
C CYS A 3 -13.50 10.77 4.03
N ARG A 4 -14.48 10.85 4.96
CA ARG A 4 -15.83 10.31 4.73
C ARG A 4 -16.60 11.10 3.68
N ARG A 5 -16.41 12.43 3.62
CA ARG A 5 -17.04 13.28 2.60
C ARG A 5 -16.58 12.86 1.20
N PHE A 6 -15.26 12.75 1.00
CA PHE A 6 -14.70 12.28 -0.27
C PHE A 6 -15.10 10.83 -0.62
N ALA A 7 -15.25 9.96 0.37
CA ALA A 7 -15.72 8.60 0.14
C ALA A 7 -17.19 8.58 -0.34
N ASN A 8 -18.06 9.32 0.35
CA ASN A 8 -19.49 9.40 0.02
C ASN A 8 -19.74 9.96 -1.38
N GLU A 9 -18.98 10.99 -1.79
CA GLU A 9 -19.04 11.55 -3.16
C GLU A 9 -18.72 10.50 -4.25
N ARG A 10 -18.04 9.42 -3.89
CA ARG A 10 -17.63 8.34 -4.78
C ARG A 10 -18.39 7.03 -4.52
N GLY A 11 -19.44 7.06 -3.71
CA GLY A 11 -20.21 5.86 -3.35
C GLY A 11 -19.44 4.84 -2.51
N MET A 12 -18.34 5.26 -1.85
CA MET A 12 -17.51 4.40 -1.02
C MET A 12 -17.83 4.60 0.47
N ILE A 13 -17.67 3.53 1.25
CA ILE A 13 -17.78 3.57 2.71
C ILE A 13 -16.38 3.48 3.30
N ILE A 14 -16.00 4.49 4.10
CA ILE A 14 -14.78 4.45 4.92
C ILE A 14 -15.17 4.47 6.40
N ARG A 15 -14.90 3.35 7.08
CA ARG A 15 -14.96 3.27 8.54
C ARG A 15 -13.57 3.64 9.05
N GLY A 16 -13.51 4.66 9.90
CA GLY A 16 -12.24 5.04 10.55
C GLY A 16 -11.70 3.88 11.40
N PRO A 17 -10.36 3.78 11.55
CA PRO A 17 -9.73 2.79 12.42
C PRO A 17 -10.32 2.83 13.82
N GLU A 18 -10.45 1.67 14.46
CA GLU A 18 -11.03 1.57 15.81
C GLU A 18 -10.02 1.93 16.91
N ARG A 19 -8.74 1.83 16.58
CA ARG A 19 -7.59 2.14 17.43
C ARG A 19 -6.40 2.50 16.57
N LEU A 20 -5.27 2.81 17.21
CA LEU A 20 -3.98 2.84 16.53
C LEU A 20 -3.56 1.41 16.17
N PHE A 21 -3.08 1.22 14.94
CA PHE A 21 -2.57 -0.05 14.43
C PHE A 21 -1.09 0.10 14.10
N ASP A 22 -0.29 -0.91 14.41
CA ASP A 22 1.01 -1.10 13.78
C ASP A 22 0.82 -1.71 12.39
N SER A 23 1.13 -0.92 11.36
CA SER A 23 1.01 -1.35 9.95
C SER A 23 2.25 -2.06 9.42
N ARG A 24 3.32 -2.22 10.20
CA ARG A 24 4.62 -2.75 9.74
C ARG A 24 4.48 -4.10 9.03
N LEU A 25 3.75 -5.05 9.61
CA LEU A 25 3.53 -6.37 9.00
C LEU A 25 2.84 -6.26 7.64
N SER A 26 1.77 -5.47 7.54
CA SER A 26 1.06 -5.22 6.29
C SER A 26 1.94 -4.52 5.24
N LEU A 27 2.83 -3.60 5.66
CA LEU A 27 3.76 -2.90 4.77
C LEU A 27 4.87 -3.84 4.26
N ILE A 28 5.40 -4.73 5.12
CA ILE A 28 6.31 -5.82 4.70
C ILE A 28 5.60 -6.74 3.71
N GLY A 29 4.33 -7.06 3.93
CA GLY A 29 3.50 -7.76 2.94
C GLY A 29 3.42 -7.02 1.60
N GLY A 30 3.32 -5.69 1.63
CA GLY A 30 3.37 -4.85 0.42
C GLY A 30 4.69 -4.99 -0.34
N LEU A 31 5.83 -4.97 0.36
CA LEU A 31 7.15 -5.15 -0.24
C LEU A 31 7.29 -6.56 -0.86
N TYR A 32 6.81 -7.59 -0.17
CA TYR A 32 6.73 -8.94 -0.74
C TYR A 32 5.88 -8.96 -2.02
N ALA A 33 4.68 -8.39 -1.97
CA ALA A 33 3.78 -8.33 -3.13
C ALA A 33 4.39 -7.55 -4.31
N ASP A 34 5.14 -6.48 -4.06
CA ASP A 34 5.82 -5.72 -5.12
C ASP A 34 6.98 -6.50 -5.76
N LYS A 35 7.79 -7.17 -4.94
CA LYS A 35 8.85 -8.06 -5.39
C LYS A 35 8.34 -9.10 -6.39
N TYR A 36 7.15 -9.64 -6.12
CA TYR A 36 6.50 -10.67 -6.97
C TYR A 36 5.41 -10.11 -7.91
N LYS A 37 5.36 -8.78 -8.11
CA LYS A 37 4.53 -8.08 -9.12
C LYS A 37 3.00 -8.21 -8.94
N PHE A 38 2.53 -8.32 -7.70
CA PHE A 38 1.11 -8.30 -7.35
C PHE A 38 0.75 -7.25 -6.27
N LEU A 39 1.58 -6.21 -6.10
CA LEU A 39 1.32 -5.11 -5.15
C LEU A 39 -0.05 -4.47 -5.33
N ARG A 40 -0.48 -4.19 -6.57
CA ARG A 40 -1.76 -3.51 -6.84
C ARG A 40 -2.97 -4.29 -6.30
N PRO A 41 -3.18 -5.57 -6.68
CA PRO A 41 -4.23 -6.41 -6.09
C PRO A 41 -4.19 -6.44 -4.56
N TYR A 42 -3.01 -6.65 -3.98
CA TYR A 42 -2.84 -6.69 -2.53
C TYR A 42 -3.22 -5.35 -1.87
N ALA A 43 -2.66 -4.24 -2.33
CA ALA A 43 -2.90 -2.91 -1.77
C ALA A 43 -4.39 -2.51 -1.83
N TYR A 44 -5.07 -2.76 -2.95
CA TYR A 44 -6.50 -2.49 -3.07
C TYR A 44 -7.31 -3.26 -2.03
N ARG A 45 -7.04 -4.56 -1.89
CA ARG A 45 -7.77 -5.42 -0.97
C ARG A 45 -7.44 -5.11 0.49
N THR A 46 -6.18 -4.78 0.82
CA THR A 46 -5.78 -4.33 2.16
C THR A 46 -6.55 -3.07 2.57
N PHE A 47 -6.57 -2.03 1.72
CA PHE A 47 -7.31 -0.79 2.03
C PHE A 47 -8.81 -1.04 2.16
N GLU A 48 -9.40 -1.82 1.24
CA GLU A 48 -10.82 -2.16 1.28
C GLU A 48 -11.19 -2.87 2.58
N LEU A 49 -10.49 -3.94 2.95
CA LEU A 49 -10.79 -4.72 4.14
C LEU A 49 -10.52 -3.92 5.41
N PHE A 50 -9.40 -3.20 5.48
CA PHE A 50 -9.04 -2.41 6.65
C PHE A 50 -10.07 -1.30 6.92
N PHE A 51 -10.43 -0.50 5.92
CA PHE A 51 -11.43 0.55 6.08
C PHE A 51 -12.87 0.03 6.18
N ASN A 52 -13.08 -1.27 5.96
CA ASN A 52 -14.32 -1.94 6.31
C ASN A 52 -14.31 -2.59 7.71
N ARG A 53 -13.18 -2.56 8.44
CA ARG A 53 -12.95 -3.25 9.73
C ARG A 53 -13.01 -4.77 9.62
N GLN A 54 -12.47 -5.30 8.52
CA GLN A 54 -12.46 -6.72 8.18
C GLN A 54 -11.03 -7.28 8.06
N LEU A 55 -10.03 -6.52 8.51
CA LEU A 55 -8.63 -6.92 8.48
C LEU A 55 -7.90 -6.32 9.69
N ASN A 56 -7.24 -7.17 10.47
CA ASN A 56 -6.27 -6.77 11.47
C ASN A 56 -4.86 -6.76 10.86
N LEU A 57 -4.26 -5.57 10.72
CA LEU A 57 -2.94 -5.39 10.10
C LEU A 57 -1.79 -6.04 10.90
N GLU A 58 -2.02 -6.37 12.16
CA GLU A 58 -1.05 -6.96 13.08
C GLU A 58 -1.15 -8.50 13.12
N ASN A 59 -2.17 -9.09 12.47
CA ASN A 59 -2.38 -10.53 12.45
C ASN A 59 -1.66 -11.18 11.25
N VAL A 60 -0.65 -11.99 11.54
CA VAL A 60 0.14 -12.71 10.52
C VAL A 60 -0.68 -13.63 9.65
N ASP A 61 -1.68 -14.33 10.21
CA ASP A 61 -2.49 -15.28 9.45
C ASP A 61 -3.42 -14.55 8.48
N GLU A 62 -4.03 -13.43 8.91
CA GLU A 62 -4.89 -12.61 8.05
C GLU A 62 -4.10 -11.97 6.90
N ILE A 63 -2.92 -11.41 7.18
CA ILE A 63 -2.05 -10.83 6.15
C ILE A 63 -1.55 -11.91 5.18
N THR A 64 -1.15 -13.09 5.68
CA THR A 64 -0.68 -14.19 4.84
C THR A 64 -1.79 -14.70 3.91
N LYS A 65 -3.00 -14.88 4.44
CA LYS A 65 -4.17 -15.28 3.66
C LYS A 65 -4.49 -14.26 2.58
N LEU A 66 -4.50 -12.97 2.93
CA LEU A 66 -4.74 -11.88 2.00
C LEU A 66 -3.69 -11.82 0.88
N LEU A 67 -2.41 -11.98 1.22
CA LEU A 67 -1.32 -12.05 0.23
C LEU A 67 -1.50 -13.23 -0.71
N TYR A 68 -1.85 -14.41 -0.18
CA TYR A 68 -2.07 -15.60 -0.98
C TYR A 68 -3.22 -15.39 -1.99
N GLU A 69 -4.38 -14.92 -1.52
CA GLU A 69 -5.54 -14.59 -2.35
C GLU A 69 -5.21 -13.54 -3.42
N ALA A 70 -4.48 -12.48 -3.06
CA ALA A 70 -4.07 -11.44 -4.00
C ALA A 70 -3.04 -11.91 -5.04
N SER A 71 -2.25 -12.92 -4.72
CA SER A 71 -1.16 -13.41 -5.58
C SER A 71 -1.64 -14.24 -6.78
N ASN A 72 -2.85 -14.81 -6.70
CA ASN A 72 -3.37 -15.80 -7.66
C ASN A 72 -2.40 -16.97 -7.96
N LYS A 73 -1.45 -17.26 -7.06
CA LYS A 73 -0.50 -18.36 -7.25
C LYS A 73 -1.19 -19.70 -7.04
N GLN A 74 -0.90 -20.64 -7.92
CA GLN A 74 -1.38 -22.02 -7.82
C GLN A 74 -0.35 -22.91 -7.10
N ILE A 75 -0.01 -22.53 -5.86
CA ILE A 75 0.86 -23.33 -4.98
C ILE A 75 0.10 -23.64 -3.69
N PRO A 76 0.42 -24.71 -2.95
CA PRO A 76 -0.20 -24.97 -1.66
C PRO A 76 -0.06 -23.78 -0.71
N PHE A 77 -1.13 -23.46 0.01
CA PHE A 77 -1.17 -22.32 0.94
C PHE A 77 -0.05 -22.40 1.97
N GLU A 78 0.25 -23.60 2.48
CA GLU A 78 1.28 -23.84 3.48
C GLU A 78 2.67 -23.47 2.96
N LYS A 79 2.94 -23.76 1.68
CA LYS A 79 4.20 -23.40 1.03
C LYS A 79 4.30 -21.89 0.85
N PHE A 80 3.21 -21.24 0.46
CA PHE A 80 3.17 -19.77 0.36
C PHE A 80 3.39 -19.12 1.73
N ALA A 81 2.69 -19.62 2.75
CA ALA A 81 2.77 -19.12 4.11
C ALA A 81 4.18 -19.25 4.68
N GLN A 82 4.84 -20.39 4.48
CA GLN A 82 6.24 -20.60 4.87
C GLN A 82 7.20 -19.63 4.16
N ASP A 83 7.02 -19.40 2.86
CA ASP A 83 7.85 -18.46 2.09
C ASP A 83 7.67 -17.02 2.58
N PHE A 84 6.42 -16.58 2.76
CA PHE A 84 6.13 -15.25 3.28
C PHE A 84 6.62 -15.09 4.72
N GLN A 85 6.41 -16.07 5.60
CA GLN A 85 6.89 -16.02 6.98
C GLN A 85 8.43 -15.94 7.04
N SER A 86 9.13 -16.71 6.20
CA SER A 86 10.59 -16.65 6.07
C SER A 86 11.04 -15.27 5.61
N TYR A 87 10.38 -14.69 4.60
CA TYR A 87 10.66 -13.33 4.16
C TYR A 87 10.40 -12.31 5.26
N ALA A 88 9.22 -12.35 5.88
CA ALA A 88 8.78 -11.40 6.89
C ALA A 88 9.67 -11.40 8.13
N ASN A 89 10.24 -12.54 8.53
CA ASN A 89 11.14 -12.62 9.69
C ASN A 89 12.60 -12.28 9.37
N ASN A 90 12.97 -12.17 8.09
CA ASN A 90 14.33 -11.93 7.65
C ASN A 90 14.41 -10.72 6.70
N GLN A 91 14.55 -10.98 5.39
CA GLN A 91 14.80 -9.96 4.37
C GLN A 91 13.75 -8.84 4.38
N GLY A 92 12.48 -9.15 4.64
CA GLY A 92 11.41 -8.15 4.69
C GLY A 92 11.61 -7.09 5.77
N GLN A 93 12.25 -7.43 6.89
CA GLN A 93 12.59 -6.45 7.93
C GLN A 93 13.64 -5.46 7.43
N GLN A 94 14.64 -5.95 6.70
CA GLN A 94 15.68 -5.11 6.10
C GLN A 94 15.12 -4.25 4.96
N ASP A 95 14.29 -4.82 4.10
CA ASP A 95 13.65 -4.09 3.00
C ASP A 95 12.76 -2.96 3.55
N TYR A 96 12.03 -3.21 4.65
CA TYR A 96 11.23 -2.20 5.33
C TYR A 96 12.10 -1.06 5.89
N LEU A 97 13.21 -1.39 6.56
CA LEU A 97 14.14 -0.37 7.06
C LEU A 97 14.76 0.44 5.92
N ASN A 98 15.13 -0.21 4.81
CA ASN A 98 15.67 0.46 3.63
C ASN A 98 14.65 1.43 3.03
N ALA A 99 13.38 1.01 2.91
CA ALA A 99 12.31 1.86 2.39
C ALA A 99 12.06 3.10 3.28
N GLN A 100 12.14 2.95 4.61
CA GLN A 100 12.06 4.10 5.52
C GLN A 100 13.27 5.03 5.35
N ASN A 101 14.49 4.49 5.27
CA ASN A 101 15.69 5.29 5.06
C ASN A 101 15.66 6.05 3.72
N GLU A 102 15.15 5.41 2.65
CA GLU A 102 14.95 6.06 1.35
C GLU A 102 13.94 7.21 1.47
N ALA A 103 12.81 6.98 2.14
CA ALA A 103 11.82 8.02 2.39
C ALA A 103 12.39 9.19 3.21
N ASP A 104 13.23 8.93 4.21
CA ASP A 104 13.91 9.95 5.00
C ASP A 104 14.91 10.76 4.15
N GLN A 105 15.68 10.09 3.28
CA GLN A 105 16.60 10.75 2.33
C GLN A 105 15.85 11.65 1.34
N ASP A 106 14.67 11.21 0.91
CA ASP A 106 13.76 11.97 0.06
C ASP A 106 12.94 13.03 0.83
N GLN A 107 13.21 13.21 2.13
CA GLN A 107 12.53 14.18 3.02
C GLN A 107 11.01 13.98 3.08
N ILE A 108 10.54 12.73 2.95
CA ILE A 108 9.14 12.37 3.07
C ILE A 108 8.73 12.43 4.55
N PHE A 109 7.79 13.30 4.86
CA PHE A 109 7.26 13.48 6.23
C PHE A 109 5.80 13.04 6.39
N GLY A 110 5.12 12.67 5.30
CA GLY A 110 3.70 12.34 5.34
C GLY A 110 3.22 11.61 4.10
N VAL A 111 2.03 11.01 4.21
CA VAL A 111 1.39 10.23 3.14
C VAL A 111 -0.01 10.75 2.79
N PRO A 112 -0.46 10.58 1.53
CA PRO A 112 0.35 10.17 0.39
C PRO A 112 1.31 11.31 -0.05
N THR A 113 2.53 10.95 -0.41
CA THR A 113 3.46 11.83 -1.15
C THR A 113 3.80 11.18 -2.48
N ILE A 114 3.79 11.98 -3.55
CA ILE A 114 4.13 11.56 -4.91
C ILE A 114 5.29 12.43 -5.38
N ILE A 115 6.40 11.81 -5.81
CA ILE A 115 7.53 12.52 -6.38
C ILE A 115 7.50 12.38 -7.90
N VAL A 116 7.53 13.49 -8.64
CA VAL A 116 7.63 13.51 -10.11
C VAL A 116 8.91 14.22 -10.52
N ARG A 117 9.91 13.46 -10.98
CA ARG A 117 11.25 13.98 -11.35
C ARG A 117 11.88 14.87 -10.26
N GLY A 118 11.86 14.39 -9.02
CA GLY A 118 12.41 15.10 -7.85
C GLY A 118 11.51 16.19 -7.27
N GLU A 119 10.35 16.48 -7.87
CA GLU A 119 9.38 17.43 -7.30
C GLU A 119 8.34 16.70 -6.42
N PRO A 120 8.26 17.01 -5.12
CA PRO A 120 7.32 16.35 -4.21
C PRO A 120 5.92 17.00 -4.24
N PHE A 121 4.88 16.16 -4.21
CA PHE A 121 3.48 16.54 -4.09
C PHE A 121 2.86 15.80 -2.90
N TRP A 122 2.65 16.50 -1.80
CA TRP A 122 2.11 15.93 -0.56
C TRP A 122 0.61 16.21 -0.40
N GLY A 123 -0.18 15.16 -0.21
CA GLY A 123 -1.63 15.22 0.02
C GLY A 123 -2.48 14.77 -1.16
N ASN A 124 -3.64 14.17 -0.86
CA ASN A 124 -4.61 13.71 -1.87
C ASN A 124 -5.21 14.87 -2.70
N ASP A 125 -5.25 16.08 -2.15
CA ASP A 125 -5.67 17.30 -2.83
C ASP A 125 -4.66 17.77 -3.91
N ARG A 126 -3.46 17.19 -3.97
CA ARG A 126 -2.43 17.51 -4.97
C ARG A 126 -2.52 16.68 -6.25
N ILE A 127 -3.43 15.72 -6.35
CA ILE A 127 -3.56 14.86 -7.54
C ILE A 127 -3.78 15.66 -8.83
N SER A 128 -4.53 16.76 -8.78
CA SER A 128 -4.71 17.63 -9.95
C SER A 128 -3.41 18.32 -10.38
N SER A 129 -2.55 18.71 -9.43
CA SER A 129 -1.23 19.28 -9.73
C SER A 129 -0.27 18.23 -10.28
N VAL A 130 -0.30 17.01 -9.73
CA VAL A 130 0.47 15.87 -10.25
C VAL A 130 0.10 15.60 -11.71
N LYS A 131 -1.20 15.58 -12.05
CA LYS A 131 -1.66 15.43 -13.44
C LYS A 131 -1.10 16.51 -14.36
N LYS A 132 -1.24 17.79 -13.98
CA LYS A 132 -0.67 18.92 -14.73
C LYS A 132 0.85 18.80 -14.92
N LYS A 133 1.57 18.34 -13.88
CA LYS A 133 3.02 18.11 -13.96
C LYS A 133 3.34 17.01 -14.96
N LEU A 134 2.64 15.88 -14.91
CA LEU A 134 2.82 14.78 -15.87
C LEU A 134 2.53 15.23 -17.32
N ASP A 135 1.47 16.01 -17.53
CA ASP A 135 1.14 16.58 -18.85
C ASP A 135 2.26 17.49 -19.37
N SER A 136 2.78 18.39 -18.52
CA SER A 136 3.89 19.28 -18.89
C SER A 136 5.17 18.52 -19.28
N LEU A 137 5.34 17.31 -18.77
CA LEU A 137 6.46 16.42 -19.04
C LEU A 137 6.19 15.46 -20.20
N LYS A 138 4.98 15.48 -20.80
CA LYS A 138 4.51 14.50 -21.79
C LYS A 138 4.60 13.05 -21.29
N LEU A 139 4.29 12.86 -20.00
CA LEU A 139 4.29 11.56 -19.32
C LEU A 139 2.87 11.06 -19.00
N SER A 140 1.84 11.86 -19.28
CA SER A 140 0.47 11.40 -19.16
C SER A 140 0.19 10.27 -20.15
N ARG A 141 -0.53 9.25 -19.67
CA ARG A 141 -1.05 8.19 -20.51
C ARG A 141 -2.44 8.59 -20.95
N ASP A 142 -2.74 8.40 -22.24
CA ASP A 142 -4.11 8.37 -22.70
C ASP A 142 -4.79 7.18 -22.02
N ILE A 143 -5.85 7.47 -21.27
CA ILE A 143 -6.69 6.41 -20.71
C ILE A 143 -7.54 5.92 -21.88
N GLN A 144 -7.15 4.78 -22.47
CA GLN A 144 -8.04 3.97 -23.30
C GLN A 144 -9.01 3.19 -22.42
#